data_AF-A0A9D8VCE0-F1
#
_entry.id   AF-A0A9D8VCE0-F1
#
_cell.length_a   1.000
_cell.length_b   1.000
_cell.length_c   1.000
_cell.angle_alpha   90.00
_cell.angle_beta   90.00
_cell.angle_gamma   90.00
#
_symmetry.space_group_name_H-M   'P 1'
#
loop_
_entity.id
_entity.type
_entity.pdbx_description
1 polymer ?
#
loop_
_entity_poly.entity_id
_entity_poly.type
_entity_poly.pdbx_seq_one_letter_code
_entity_poly.pdbx_strand_id
1 'polypeptide(L)'
;MKNSKLSLQEVWQLGCQGEKLTVDDQKRFATMARSRFHTFQMGMTHAQEQINTDQTQSLVAGLAVELKDNPGLKVMWARMSISESDFGQQVTVQLERIEQPVIH
;
A
#
# COMPACT_ATOMS: atom_id res chain seq x y z
N MET A 1 17.21 -20.17 14.45
CA MET A 1 16.63 -19.11 13.60
C MET A 1 17.35 -19.16 12.26
N LYS A 2 16.68 -19.48 11.15
CA LYS A 2 17.34 -19.51 9.83
C LYS A 2 17.42 -18.07 9.35
N ASN A 3 18.62 -17.52 9.24
CA ASN A 3 18.86 -16.26 8.55
C ASN A 3 18.24 -16.36 7.16
N SER A 4 17.33 -15.44 6.83
CA SER A 4 16.73 -15.37 5.51
C SER A 4 17.82 -15.18 4.45
N LYS A 5 17.76 -16.01 3.41
CA LYS A 5 18.68 -15.97 2.26
C LYS A 5 18.31 -14.88 1.25
N LEU A 6 17.12 -14.31 1.35
CA LEU A 6 16.60 -13.33 0.41
C LEU A 6 17.06 -11.92 0.80
N SER A 7 17.43 -11.15 -0.22
CA SER A 7 17.64 -9.71 -0.13
C SER A 7 16.32 -8.98 0.16
N LEU A 8 16.42 -7.73 0.63
CA LEU A 8 15.23 -6.90 0.87
C LEU A 8 14.40 -6.68 -0.39
N GLN A 9 15.06 -6.55 -1.55
CA GLN A 9 14.39 -6.38 -2.83
C GLN A 9 13.58 -7.63 -3.23
N GLU A 10 14.16 -8.83 -3.05
CA GLU A 10 13.44 -10.08 -3.32
C GLU A 10 12.26 -10.27 -2.37
N VAL A 11 12.44 -9.97 -1.07
CA VAL A 11 11.34 -10.00 -0.08
C VAL A 11 10.24 -9.02 -0.46
N TRP A 12 10.60 -7.81 -0.91
CA TRP A 12 9.63 -6.82 -1.38
C TRP A 12 8.85 -7.33 -2.59
N GLN A 13 9.54 -7.80 -3.62
CA GLN A 13 8.90 -8.28 -4.85
C GLN A 13 7.95 -9.45 -4.59
N LEU A 14 8.42 -10.47 -3.87
CA LEU A 14 7.59 -11.64 -3.50
C LEU A 14 6.41 -11.22 -2.62
N GLY A 15 6.66 -10.35 -1.63
CA GLY A 15 5.62 -9.82 -0.76
C GLY A 15 4.55 -9.04 -1.53
N CYS A 16 4.94 -8.20 -2.49
CA CYS A 16 4.01 -7.47 -3.35
C CYS A 16 3.14 -8.40 -4.20
N GLN A 17 3.72 -9.47 -4.74
CA GLN A 17 3.02 -10.50 -5.51
C GLN A 17 2.07 -11.36 -4.66
N GLY A 18 2.15 -11.28 -3.33
CA GLY A 18 1.37 -12.12 -2.42
C GLY A 18 1.93 -13.54 -2.28
N GLU A 19 3.19 -13.75 -2.67
CA GLU A 19 3.87 -15.03 -2.56
C GLU A 19 4.10 -15.43 -1.10
N LYS A 20 4.22 -16.74 -0.86
CA LYS A 20 4.40 -17.26 0.50
C LYS A 20 5.81 -16.94 1.00
N LEU A 21 5.89 -16.04 1.99
CA LEU A 21 7.13 -15.71 2.69
C LEU A 21 7.32 -16.56 3.95
N THR A 22 8.57 -16.68 4.39
CA THR A 22 8.86 -17.19 5.74
C THR A 22 8.37 -16.20 6.80
N VAL A 23 8.23 -16.63 8.06
CA VAL A 23 7.79 -15.73 9.14
C VAL A 23 8.71 -14.51 9.29
N ASP A 24 10.03 -14.69 9.15
CA ASP A 24 10.99 -13.60 9.29
C ASP A 24 10.97 -12.66 8.07
N ASP A 25 10.78 -13.20 6.86
CA ASP A 25 10.62 -12.37 5.66
C ASP A 25 9.29 -11.62 5.65
N GLN A 26 8.22 -12.23 6.15
CA GLN A 26 6.94 -11.54 6.31
C GLN A 26 7.07 -10.32 7.23
N LYS A 27 7.86 -10.42 8.30
CA LYS A 27 8.14 -9.26 9.19
C LYS A 27 8.92 -8.16 8.46
N ARG A 28 9.89 -8.54 7.63
CA ARG A 28 10.67 -7.60 6.80
C ARG A 28 9.77 -6.91 5.78
N PHE A 29 8.97 -7.67 5.04
CA PHE A 29 7.97 -7.14 4.11
C PHE A 29 6.98 -6.19 4.81
N ALA A 30 6.41 -6.59 5.95
CA ALA A 30 5.51 -5.74 6.72
C ALA A 30 6.17 -4.44 7.22
N THR A 31 7.48 -4.46 7.47
CA THR A 31 8.23 -3.25 7.84
C THR A 31 8.40 -2.32 6.64
N MET A 32 8.73 -2.86 5.47
CA MET A 32 8.81 -2.08 4.23
C MET A 32 7.44 -1.50 3.83
N ALA A 33 6.37 -2.29 3.92
CA ALA A 33 5.01 -1.83 3.64
C ALA A 33 4.58 -0.69 4.58
N ARG A 34 4.92 -0.79 5.89
CA ARG A 34 4.69 0.29 6.86
C ARG A 34 5.42 1.57 6.46
N SER A 35 6.68 1.47 6.05
CA SER A 35 7.44 2.62 5.56
C SER A 35 6.76 3.26 4.35
N ARG A 36 6.36 2.45 3.36
CA ARG A 36 5.66 2.93 2.16
C ARG A 36 4.38 3.68 2.50
N PHE A 37 3.54 3.14 3.38
CA PHE A 37 2.28 3.79 3.77
C PHE A 37 2.50 5.02 4.66
N HIS A 38 3.56 5.03 5.47
CA HIS A 38 3.94 6.22 6.22
C HIS A 38 4.36 7.36 5.29
N THR A 39 5.15 7.08 4.24
CA THR A 39 5.49 8.09 3.21
C THR A 39 4.23 8.63 2.52
N PHE A 40 3.26 7.77 2.19
CA PHE A 40 1.97 8.22 1.68
C PHE A 40 1.27 9.16 2.67
N GLN A 41 1.20 8.80 3.95
CA GLN A 41 0.58 9.63 4.99
C GLN A 41 1.22 11.02 5.07
N MET A 42 2.56 11.09 5.05
CA MET A 42 3.28 12.36 5.05
C MET A 42 2.95 13.21 3.82
N GLY A 43 2.85 12.58 2.65
CA GLY A 43 2.43 13.27 1.42
C GLY A 43 1.01 13.83 1.52
N MET A 44 0.09 13.09 2.14
CA MET A 44 -1.30 13.54 2.34
C MET A 44 -1.38 14.71 3.32
N THR A 45 -0.66 14.66 4.44
CA THR A 45 -0.58 15.77 5.39
C THR A 45 -0.03 17.03 4.73
N HIS A 46 1.05 16.90 3.95
CA HIS A 46 1.63 18.04 3.24
C HIS A 46 0.67 18.65 2.21
N ALA A 47 -0.06 17.81 1.46
CA ALA A 47 -1.05 18.28 0.51
C ALA A 47 -2.23 19.01 1.20
N GLN A 48 -2.67 18.53 2.38
CA GLN A 48 -3.69 19.21 3.18
C GLN A 48 -3.22 20.57 3.69
N GLU A 49 -2.00 20.65 4.23
CA GLU A 49 -1.43 21.91 4.73
C GLU A 49 -1.37 22.98 3.63
N GLN A 50 -1.21 22.57 2.38
CA GLN A 50 -1.20 23.45 1.21
C GLN A 50 -2.57 23.66 0.54
N ILE A 51 -3.64 23.02 1.05
CA ILE A 51 -4.98 23.04 0.45
C ILE A 51 -4.92 22.56 -1.02
N ASN A 52 -3.99 21.66 -1.34
CA ASN A 52 -3.75 21.19 -2.69
C ASN A 52 -4.58 19.94 -2.99
N THR A 53 -5.83 20.17 -3.39
CA THR A 53 -6.81 19.10 -3.65
C THR A 53 -6.36 18.18 -4.80
N ASP A 54 -5.72 18.72 -5.84
CA ASP A 54 -5.23 17.93 -6.98
C ASP A 54 -4.12 16.96 -6.55
N GLN A 55 -3.23 17.40 -5.66
CA GLN A 55 -2.18 16.55 -5.11
C GLN A 55 -2.76 15.45 -4.20
N THR A 56 -3.74 15.78 -3.35
CA THR A 56 -4.47 14.81 -2.53
C THR A 56 -5.10 13.72 -3.41
N GLN A 57 -5.81 14.11 -4.47
CA GLN A 57 -6.44 13.16 -5.40
C GLN A 57 -5.42 12.30 -6.13
N SER A 58 -4.31 12.90 -6.58
CA SER A 58 -3.23 12.19 -7.27
C SER A 58 -2.56 11.14 -6.37
N LEU A 59 -2.33 11.46 -5.10
CA LEU A 59 -1.77 10.53 -4.11
C LEU A 59 -2.72 9.35 -3.83
N VAL A 60 -4.02 9.64 -3.65
CA VAL A 60 -5.05 8.62 -3.46
C VAL A 60 -5.13 7.68 -4.67
N ALA A 61 -5.20 8.23 -5.89
CA ALA A 61 -5.25 7.46 -7.11
C ALA A 61 -3.97 6.63 -7.33
N GLY A 62 -2.80 7.22 -7.06
CA GLY A 62 -1.51 6.54 -7.20
C GLY A 62 -1.38 5.35 -6.26
N LEU A 63 -1.76 5.50 -4.98
CA LEU A 63 -1.74 4.38 -4.04
C LEU A 63 -2.77 3.32 -4.41
N ALA A 64 -3.99 3.70 -4.83
CA ALA A 64 -4.99 2.73 -5.26
C ALA A 64 -4.50 1.86 -6.44
N VAL A 65 -3.86 2.47 -7.45
CA VAL A 65 -3.26 1.71 -8.57
C VAL A 65 -2.14 0.79 -8.07
N GLU A 66 -1.25 1.27 -7.18
CA GLU A 66 -0.20 0.43 -6.60
C GLU A 66 -0.78 -0.78 -5.85
N LEU A 67 -1.85 -0.60 -5.07
CA LEU A 67 -2.49 -1.71 -4.35
C LEU A 67 -3.18 -2.71 -5.28
N LYS A 68 -3.79 -2.23 -6.37
CA LYS A 68 -4.37 -3.09 -7.41
C LYS A 68 -3.31 -4.00 -8.04
N ASP A 69 -2.16 -3.42 -8.39
CA ASP A 69 -1.08 -4.13 -9.07
C ASP A 69 -0.28 -5.05 -8.11
N ASN A 70 -0.39 -4.83 -6.80
CA ASN A 70 0.39 -5.52 -5.77
C ASN A 70 -0.54 -6.13 -4.70
N PRO A 71 -1.12 -7.32 -4.94
CA PRO A 71 -2.14 -7.92 -4.07
C PRO A 71 -1.65 -8.17 -2.63
N GLY A 72 -0.36 -8.46 -2.43
CA GLY A 72 0.17 -8.62 -1.08
C GLY A 72 0.30 -7.29 -0.32
N LEU A 73 0.56 -6.17 -1.03
CA LEU A 73 0.45 -4.84 -0.43
C LEU A 73 -1.00 -4.49 -0.11
N LYS A 74 -1.96 -4.86 -0.95
CA LYS A 74 -3.40 -4.71 -0.67
C LYS A 74 -3.81 -5.41 0.62
N VAL A 75 -3.36 -6.64 0.84
CA VAL A 75 -3.61 -7.38 2.09
C VAL A 75 -2.96 -6.68 3.29
N MET A 76 -1.75 -6.15 3.14
CA MET A 76 -1.10 -5.41 4.20
C MET A 76 -1.82 -4.10 4.52
N TRP A 77 -2.25 -3.36 3.49
CA TRP A 77 -3.01 -2.12 3.61
C TRP A 77 -4.26 -2.31 4.47
N ALA A 78 -5.08 -3.30 4.15
CA ALA A 78 -6.31 -3.61 4.88
C ALA A 78 -6.11 -3.98 6.37
N ARG A 79 -4.86 -4.25 6.78
CA ARG A 79 -4.50 -4.59 8.18
C ARG A 79 -3.89 -3.42 8.94
N MET A 80 -3.72 -2.25 8.30
CA MET A 80 -3.10 -1.09 8.93
C MET A 80 -4.13 -0.04 9.30
N SER A 81 -3.93 0.62 10.45
CA SER A 81 -4.80 1.69 10.94
C SER A 81 -4.93 2.87 9.97
N ILE A 82 -3.91 3.14 9.15
CA ILE A 82 -3.97 4.18 8.13
C ILE A 82 -5.11 3.94 7.12
N SER A 83 -5.46 2.68 6.83
CA SER A 83 -6.55 2.33 5.92
C SER A 83 -7.93 2.74 6.47
N GLU A 84 -8.04 2.94 7.79
CA GLU A 84 -9.27 3.34 8.46
C GLU A 84 -9.44 4.86 8.54
N SER A 85 -8.38 5.62 8.26
CA SER A 85 -8.43 7.10 8.20
C SER A 85 -9.28 7.59 7.02
N ASP A 86 -9.70 8.86 7.04
CA ASP A 86 -10.49 9.46 5.94
C ASP A 86 -9.80 9.29 4.57
N PHE A 87 -8.48 9.47 4.52
CA PHE A 87 -7.70 9.22 3.32
C PHE A 87 -7.55 7.75 2.99
N GLY A 88 -7.45 6.92 4.03
CA GLY A 88 -7.43 5.47 3.88
C GLY A 88 -8.70 4.96 3.19
N GLN A 89 -9.85 5.47 3.61
CA GLN A 89 -11.16 5.15 3.03
C GLN A 89 -11.27 5.65 1.59
N GLN A 90 -10.75 6.85 1.28
CA GLN A 90 -10.71 7.34 -0.11
C GLN A 90 -9.88 6.44 -1.03
N VAL A 91 -8.74 5.93 -0.56
CA VAL A 91 -7.93 4.95 -1.31
C VAL A 91 -8.71 3.66 -1.52
N THR A 92 -9.38 3.15 -0.49
CA THR A 92 -10.19 1.93 -0.59
C THR A 92 -11.33 2.08 -1.59
N VAL A 93 -12.08 3.19 -1.55
CA VAL A 93 -13.14 3.49 -2.52
C VAL A 93 -12.57 3.60 -3.94
N GLN A 94 -11.43 4.26 -4.10
CA GLN A 94 -10.80 4.39 -5.41
C GLN A 94 -10.30 3.04 -5.94
N LEU A 95 -9.76 2.18 -5.06
CA LEU A 95 -9.35 0.82 -5.37
C LEU A 95 -10.54 -0.04 -5.84
N GLU A 96 -11.67 0.02 -5.13
CA GLU A 96 -12.89 -0.68 -5.53
C GLU A 96 -13.37 -0.23 -6.91
N ARG A 97 -13.34 1.08 -7.20
CA ARG A 97 -13.73 1.62 -8.52
C ARG A 97 -12.86 1.10 -9.66
N ILE A 98 -11.55 0.98 -9.46
CA ILE A 98 -10.62 0.50 -10.50
C ILE A 98 -10.59 -1.02 -10.63
N GLU A 99 -11.12 -1.76 -9.65
CA GLU A 99 -11.27 -3.22 -9.67
C GLU A 99 -12.63 -3.67 -10.22
N GLN A 100 -13.64 -2.79 -10.26
CA GLN A 100 -14.93 -3.11 -10.87
C GLN A 100 -14.76 -3.45 -12.35
N PRO A 101 -15.28 -4.59 -12.82
CA PRO A 101 -15.30 -4.91 -14.25
C PRO A 101 -16.22 -3.90 -14.96
N VAL A 102 -15.72 -3.28 -16.03
CA VAL A 102 -16.54 -2.45 -16.92
C VAL A 102 -17.50 -3.40 -17.64
N ILE A 103 -18.75 -3.43 -17.19
CA ILE A 103 -19.83 -4.13 -17.90
C ILE A 103 -20.17 -3.24 -19.11
N HIS A 104 -19.76 -3.68 -20.30
CA HIS A 104 -20.13 -3.09 -21.60
C HIS A 104 -21.46 -3.65 -22.10
#